data_AF-A0AAN8CQT7-F1
#
_entry.id   AF-A0AAN8CQT7-F1
#
_cell.length_a   1.000
_cell.length_b   1.000
_cell.length_c   1.000
_cell.angle_alpha   90.00
_cell.angle_beta   90.00
_cell.angle_gamma   90.00
#
_symmetry.space_group_name_H-M   'P 1'
#
loop_
_entity.id
_entity.type
_entity.pdbx_description
1 polymer ?
#
loop_
_entity_poly.entity_id
_entity_poly.type
_entity_poly.pdbx_seq_one_letter_code
_entity_poly.pdbx_strand_id
1 'polypeptide(L)'
;MPLDVELPVLRGFLTPSEAAEWKQNMFSTAEAGPLLKSLMEGDLEEVLLSPQVLDLLRGDGSCSEGEDIEAYLEKQVLQYLTCGTNNEHTNRQLALMALAVSCLHLFAQSNWTGPPVSISISDLLPPALLSSEPQALVDAIHSSLLIDGESVYSLVANPLLLLLARVILTKCSSEMDSLQMLPWWTLRYIRLHQQILEACSPQLLDLAQSSMNRVVKSLSLCPEQRNLAIHFHLECVYTNLTYYNYQSAKEHSEKAQELSG
;
A
#
# COMPACT_ATOMS: atom_id res chain seq x y z
N MET A 1 -15.37 -3.39 13.33
CA MET A 1 -15.39 -2.39 12.23
C MET A 1 -14.04 -2.44 11.52
N PRO A 2 -13.92 -2.14 10.22
CA PRO A 2 -12.63 -2.21 9.51
C PRO A 2 -11.52 -1.39 10.21
N LEU A 3 -11.91 -0.28 10.85
CA LEU A 3 -11.01 0.55 11.64
C LEU A 3 -10.27 -0.20 12.77
N ASP A 4 -10.91 -1.18 13.42
CA ASP A 4 -10.29 -2.01 14.47
C ASP A 4 -9.15 -2.88 13.91
N VAL A 5 -9.15 -3.11 12.59
CA VAL A 5 -8.10 -3.79 11.85
C VAL A 5 -7.04 -2.80 11.34
N GLU A 6 -7.49 -1.66 10.82
CA GLU A 6 -6.60 -0.64 10.24
C GLU A 6 -5.63 -0.03 11.26
N LEU A 7 -6.10 0.27 12.48
CA LEU A 7 -5.29 0.95 13.50
C LEU A 7 -4.11 0.11 14.02
N PRO A 8 -4.28 -1.19 14.37
CA PRO A 8 -3.14 -2.04 14.69
C PRO A 8 -2.16 -2.21 13.53
N VAL A 9 -2.65 -2.35 12.30
CA VAL A 9 -1.80 -2.48 11.10
C VAL A 9 -0.96 -1.22 10.90
N LEU A 10 -1.54 -0.02 11.07
CA LEU A 10 -0.80 1.24 11.02
C LEU A 10 0.27 1.36 12.11
N ARG A 11 -0.03 0.89 13.33
CA ARG A 11 0.91 0.88 14.46
C ARG A 11 2.01 -0.16 14.29
N GLY A 12 1.74 -1.24 13.58
CA GLY A 12 2.64 -2.38 13.42
C GLY A 12 2.66 -3.34 14.62
N PHE A 13 1.75 -3.19 15.59
CA PHE A 13 1.64 -4.11 16.72
C PHE A 13 0.22 -4.10 17.32
N LEU A 14 -0.10 -5.17 18.05
CA LEU A 14 -1.33 -5.31 18.84
C LEU A 14 -1.06 -4.99 20.31
N THR A 15 -1.97 -4.25 20.93
CA THR A 15 -1.95 -4.11 22.39
C THR A 15 -2.42 -5.40 23.08
N PRO A 16 -2.09 -5.63 24.36
CA PRO A 16 -2.52 -6.84 25.06
C PRO A 16 -4.04 -7.05 25.10
N SER A 17 -4.82 -5.95 25.16
CA SER A 17 -6.29 -5.99 25.12
C SER A 17 -6.80 -6.38 23.73
N GLU A 18 -6.18 -5.88 22.68
CA GLU A 18 -6.58 -6.15 21.29
C GLU A 18 -6.19 -7.57 20.84
N ALA A 19 -5.11 -8.14 21.38
CA ALA A 19 -4.61 -9.44 20.93
C ALA A 19 -5.63 -10.58 21.06
N ALA A 20 -6.49 -10.54 22.09
CA ALA A 20 -7.54 -11.55 22.30
C ALA A 20 -8.69 -11.39 21.30
N GLU A 21 -9.16 -10.16 21.10
CA GLU A 21 -10.22 -9.81 20.15
C GLU A 21 -9.76 -9.99 18.71
N TRP A 22 -8.51 -9.63 18.41
CA TRP A 22 -7.89 -9.80 17.09
C TRP A 22 -7.92 -11.26 16.66
N LYS A 23 -7.49 -12.19 17.52
CA LYS A 23 -7.54 -13.61 17.19
C LYS A 23 -8.95 -14.06 16.86
N GLN A 24 -9.95 -13.64 17.63
CA GLN A 24 -11.35 -13.99 17.37
C GLN A 24 -11.88 -13.38 16.06
N ASN A 25 -11.49 -12.15 15.75
CA ASN A 25 -11.86 -11.46 14.51
C ASN A 25 -11.15 -12.06 13.27
N MET A 26 -9.90 -12.50 13.40
CA MET A 26 -9.17 -13.18 12.31
C MET A 26 -9.82 -14.50 11.91
N PHE A 27 -10.44 -15.22 12.86
CA PHE A 27 -11.18 -16.45 12.55
C PHE A 27 -12.51 -16.18 11.86
N SER A 28 -13.07 -14.97 11.98
CA SER A 28 -14.32 -14.58 11.31
C SER A 28 -14.09 -13.92 9.95
N THR A 29 -12.90 -13.37 9.68
CA THR A 29 -12.51 -12.81 8.39
C THR A 29 -11.97 -13.89 7.46
N ALA A 30 -12.87 -14.55 6.69
CA ALA A 30 -12.53 -15.70 5.84
C ALA A 30 -11.31 -15.50 4.94
N GLU A 31 -11.33 -14.45 4.12
CA GLU A 31 -10.30 -14.17 3.10
C GLU A 31 -9.13 -13.33 3.68
N ALA A 32 -9.41 -12.29 4.46
CA ALA A 32 -8.35 -11.40 4.96
C ALA A 32 -7.55 -11.96 6.14
N GLY A 33 -8.14 -12.86 6.94
CA GLY A 33 -7.59 -13.32 8.20
C GLY A 33 -6.17 -13.89 8.10
N PRO A 34 -5.91 -14.86 7.18
CA PRO A 34 -4.57 -15.40 6.98
C PRO A 34 -3.55 -14.33 6.57
N LEU A 35 -3.89 -13.45 5.63
CA LEU A 35 -2.99 -12.41 5.14
C LEU A 35 -2.65 -11.39 6.22
N LEU A 36 -3.64 -10.96 7.00
CA LEU A 36 -3.46 -10.03 8.11
C LEU A 36 -2.63 -10.67 9.23
N LYS A 37 -2.76 -11.97 9.44
CA LYS A 37 -1.93 -12.71 10.39
C LYS A 37 -0.46 -12.70 9.95
N SER A 38 -0.16 -13.13 8.72
CA SER A 38 1.21 -13.14 8.19
C SER A 38 1.83 -11.74 8.18
N LEU A 39 1.05 -10.73 7.79
CA LEU A 39 1.45 -9.32 7.87
C LEU A 39 1.87 -8.90 9.29
N MET A 40 1.09 -9.28 10.32
CA MET A 40 1.37 -8.92 11.71
C MET A 40 2.48 -9.75 12.35
N GLU A 41 2.74 -10.94 11.85
CA GLU A 41 3.90 -11.76 12.23
C GLU A 41 5.18 -11.31 11.51
N GLY A 42 5.06 -10.43 10.50
CA GLY A 42 6.17 -9.89 9.71
C GLY A 42 6.60 -10.80 8.56
N ASP A 43 5.85 -11.88 8.28
CA ASP A 43 6.08 -12.74 7.12
C ASP A 43 5.38 -12.16 5.89
N LEU A 44 6.00 -11.13 5.32
CA LEU A 44 5.45 -10.37 4.20
C LEU A 44 5.53 -11.17 2.88
N GLU A 45 6.52 -12.06 2.74
CA GLU A 45 6.64 -12.92 1.56
C GLU A 45 5.49 -13.94 1.51
N GLU A 46 5.10 -14.51 2.66
CA GLU A 46 3.92 -15.39 2.74
C GLU A 46 2.63 -14.69 2.27
N VAL A 47 2.45 -13.40 2.57
CA VAL A 47 1.28 -12.63 2.07
C VAL A 47 1.25 -12.66 0.54
N LEU A 48 2.36 -12.34 -0.12
CA LEU A 48 2.45 -12.26 -1.57
C LEU A 48 2.36 -13.63 -2.25
N LEU A 49 2.90 -14.67 -1.61
CA LEU A 49 2.91 -16.05 -2.12
C LEU A 49 1.67 -16.85 -1.70
N SER A 50 0.75 -16.24 -0.95
CA SER A 50 -0.48 -16.88 -0.54
C SER A 50 -1.31 -17.31 -1.77
N PRO A 51 -1.96 -18.48 -1.74
CA PRO A 51 -2.74 -18.96 -2.89
C PRO A 51 -3.77 -17.94 -3.37
N GLN A 52 -4.40 -17.23 -2.44
CA GLN A 52 -5.39 -16.22 -2.75
C GLN A 52 -4.81 -15.01 -3.49
N VAL A 53 -3.64 -14.52 -3.08
CA VAL A 53 -2.99 -13.40 -3.77
C VAL A 53 -2.48 -13.85 -5.14
N LEU A 54 -1.97 -15.08 -5.25
CA LEU A 54 -1.56 -15.62 -6.55
C LEU A 54 -2.74 -15.81 -7.49
N ASP A 55 -3.88 -16.30 -7.01
CA ASP A 55 -5.11 -16.43 -7.80
C ASP A 55 -5.64 -15.05 -8.22
N LEU A 56 -5.55 -14.04 -7.35
CA LEU A 56 -5.88 -12.65 -7.67
C LEU A 56 -4.97 -12.09 -8.76
N LEU A 57 -3.64 -12.22 -8.61
CA LEU A 57 -2.67 -11.61 -9.52
C LEU A 57 -2.58 -12.33 -10.87
N ARG A 58 -2.82 -13.64 -10.91
CA ARG A 58 -2.80 -14.45 -12.14
C ARG A 58 -4.16 -14.45 -12.85
N GLY A 59 -5.24 -14.25 -12.12
CA GLY A 59 -6.60 -14.29 -12.64
C GLY A 59 -6.90 -15.58 -13.40
N ASP A 60 -7.65 -15.46 -14.49
CA ASP A 60 -7.91 -16.56 -15.43
C ASP A 60 -6.73 -16.87 -16.38
N GLY A 61 -5.59 -16.18 -16.20
CA GLY A 61 -4.43 -16.28 -17.07
C GLY A 61 -4.62 -15.64 -18.46
N SER A 62 -5.76 -14.99 -18.72
CA SER A 62 -5.98 -14.26 -19.97
C SER A 62 -5.25 -12.92 -19.94
N CYS A 63 -4.37 -12.72 -20.91
CA CYS A 63 -3.72 -11.43 -21.17
C CYS A 63 -4.07 -11.02 -22.60
N SER A 64 -4.51 -9.78 -22.77
CA SER A 64 -4.74 -9.25 -24.11
C SER A 64 -3.38 -8.98 -24.78
N GLU A 65 -3.28 -9.19 -26.09
CA GLU A 65 -2.03 -8.90 -26.81
C GLU A 65 -1.68 -7.40 -26.68
N GLY A 66 -0.51 -7.11 -26.11
CA GLY A 66 -0.04 -5.73 -25.89
C GLY A 66 -0.70 -4.99 -24.71
N GLU A 67 -1.38 -5.70 -23.80
CA GLU A 67 -1.93 -5.11 -22.58
C GLU A 67 -0.81 -4.56 -21.69
N ASP A 68 -0.97 -3.30 -21.25
CA ASP A 68 -0.06 -2.67 -20.30
C ASP A 68 -0.14 -3.36 -18.92
N ILE A 69 1.01 -3.52 -18.26
CA ILE A 69 1.09 -4.24 -16.99
C ILE A 69 0.31 -3.53 -15.87
N GLU A 70 0.27 -2.19 -15.83
CA GLU A 70 -0.53 -1.45 -14.86
C GLU A 70 -2.03 -1.71 -15.12
N ALA A 71 -2.45 -1.64 -16.39
CA ALA A 71 -3.83 -1.88 -16.78
C ALA A 71 -4.30 -3.31 -16.46
N TYR A 72 -3.45 -4.30 -16.70
CA TYR A 72 -3.72 -5.70 -16.32
C TYR A 72 -3.92 -5.83 -14.81
N LEU A 73 -2.99 -5.30 -14.01
CA LEU A 73 -3.08 -5.37 -12.55
C LEU A 73 -4.31 -4.64 -12.01
N GLU A 74 -4.65 -3.47 -12.57
CA GLU A 74 -5.85 -2.71 -12.23
C GLU A 74 -7.11 -3.53 -12.50
N LYS A 75 -7.21 -4.16 -13.69
CA LYS A 75 -8.31 -5.05 -14.03
C LYS A 75 -8.44 -6.21 -13.03
N GLN A 76 -7.34 -6.87 -12.66
CA GLN A 76 -7.38 -7.99 -11.72
C GLN A 76 -7.86 -7.55 -10.33
N VAL A 77 -7.35 -6.43 -9.82
CA VAL A 77 -7.75 -5.88 -8.50
C VAL A 77 -9.24 -5.51 -8.50
N LEU A 78 -9.73 -4.87 -9.56
CA LEU A 78 -11.15 -4.51 -9.70
C LEU A 78 -12.05 -5.75 -9.82
N GLN A 79 -11.61 -6.77 -10.57
CA GLN A 79 -12.33 -8.04 -10.65
C GLN A 79 -12.42 -8.73 -9.30
N TYR A 80 -11.33 -8.76 -8.53
CA TYR A 80 -11.32 -9.32 -7.18
C TYR A 80 -12.28 -8.59 -6.24
N LEU A 81 -12.33 -7.26 -6.28
CA LEU A 81 -13.27 -6.46 -5.49
C LEU A 81 -14.74 -6.76 -5.85
N THR A 82 -15.03 -6.93 -7.14
CA THR A 82 -16.41 -7.11 -7.63
C THR A 82 -16.92 -8.56 -7.57
N CYS A 83 -16.04 -9.57 -7.51
CA CYS A 83 -16.38 -10.97 -7.66
C CYS A 83 -16.96 -11.62 -6.37
N GLY A 84 -18.04 -11.13 -5.74
CA GLY A 84 -18.55 -11.72 -4.49
C GLY A 84 -19.84 -11.12 -3.94
N THR A 85 -20.24 -11.57 -2.74
CA THR A 85 -21.42 -11.03 -2.05
C THR A 85 -21.08 -9.77 -1.25
N ASN A 86 -22.07 -8.89 -0.99
CA ASN A 86 -21.85 -7.64 -0.25
C ASN A 86 -21.20 -7.83 1.13
N ASN A 87 -21.43 -8.98 1.78
CA ASN A 87 -20.87 -9.27 3.12
C ASN A 87 -19.35 -9.58 3.07
N GLU A 88 -18.82 -9.96 1.91
CA GLU A 88 -17.40 -10.30 1.73
C GLU A 88 -16.58 -9.10 1.26
N HIS A 89 -17.24 -8.03 0.82
CA HIS A 89 -16.60 -6.85 0.23
C HIS A 89 -15.55 -6.22 1.15
N THR A 90 -15.90 -5.98 2.43
CA THR A 90 -14.93 -5.44 3.41
C THR A 90 -13.75 -6.37 3.66
N ASN A 91 -13.96 -7.70 3.66
CA ASN A 91 -12.85 -8.66 3.80
C ASN A 91 -11.88 -8.55 2.62
N ARG A 92 -12.38 -8.37 1.40
CA ARG A 92 -11.51 -8.21 0.22
C ARG A 92 -10.73 -6.92 0.23
N GLN A 93 -11.34 -5.83 0.65
CA GLN A 93 -10.63 -4.56 0.84
C GLN A 93 -9.51 -4.72 1.87
N LEU A 94 -9.76 -5.42 2.98
CA LEU A 94 -8.74 -5.72 3.99
C LEU A 94 -7.62 -6.63 3.44
N ALA A 95 -7.94 -7.61 2.60
CA ALA A 95 -6.95 -8.45 1.92
C ALA A 95 -6.06 -7.62 0.99
N LEU A 96 -6.64 -6.74 0.18
CA LEU A 96 -5.90 -5.81 -0.68
C LEU A 96 -5.06 -4.82 0.11
N MET A 97 -5.58 -4.33 1.24
CA MET A 97 -4.79 -3.50 2.16
C MET A 97 -3.58 -4.28 2.68
N ALA A 98 -3.76 -5.52 3.14
CA ALA A 98 -2.66 -6.36 3.62
C ALA A 98 -1.60 -6.59 2.53
N LEU A 99 -2.03 -6.84 1.29
CA LEU A 99 -1.16 -6.96 0.12
C LEU A 99 -0.39 -5.66 -0.15
N ALA A 100 -1.08 -4.52 -0.23
CA ALA A 100 -0.44 -3.23 -0.49
C ALA A 100 0.57 -2.86 0.59
N VAL A 101 0.24 -3.07 1.87
CA VAL A 101 1.13 -2.84 3.00
C VAL A 101 2.37 -3.72 2.90
N SER A 102 2.20 -5.02 2.61
CA SER A 102 3.31 -5.95 2.42
C SER A 102 4.21 -5.55 1.26
N CYS A 103 3.63 -5.13 0.13
CA CYS A 103 4.38 -4.61 -1.01
C CYS A 103 5.22 -3.38 -0.64
N LEU A 104 4.67 -2.40 0.10
CA LEU A 104 5.42 -1.22 0.51
C LEU A 104 6.59 -1.57 1.44
N HIS A 105 6.36 -2.45 2.41
CA HIS A 105 7.41 -2.90 3.33
C HIS A 105 8.49 -3.69 2.62
N LEU A 106 8.14 -4.67 1.78
CA LEU A 106 9.11 -5.46 1.01
C LEU A 106 9.88 -4.60 -0.01
N PHE A 107 9.22 -3.60 -0.60
CA PHE A 107 9.89 -2.65 -1.47
C PHE A 107 10.93 -1.83 -0.70
N ALA A 108 10.56 -1.32 0.48
CA ALA A 108 11.50 -0.60 1.35
C ALA A 108 12.65 -1.51 1.82
N GLN A 109 12.33 -2.76 2.14
CA GLN A 109 13.29 -3.79 2.52
C GLN A 109 14.29 -4.08 1.41
N SER A 110 13.81 -4.25 0.19
CA SER A 110 14.65 -4.56 -0.98
C SER A 110 15.65 -3.45 -1.32
N ASN A 111 15.31 -2.19 -1.02
CA ASN A 111 16.07 -1.04 -1.49
C ASN A 111 16.91 -0.34 -0.39
N TRP A 112 16.46 -0.35 0.87
CA TRP A 112 17.12 0.44 1.93
C TRP A 112 17.42 -0.33 3.21
N THR A 113 16.50 -1.17 3.69
CA THR A 113 16.65 -1.74 5.05
C THR A 113 17.29 -3.12 5.06
N GLY A 114 17.12 -3.91 4.01
CA GLY A 114 17.48 -5.32 3.99
C GLY A 114 16.68 -6.16 5.01
N PRO A 115 16.85 -7.50 5.02
CA PRO A 115 17.68 -8.31 4.10
C PRO A 115 17.09 -8.41 2.68
N PRO A 116 17.83 -8.93 1.68
CA PRO A 116 17.31 -9.13 0.34
C PRO A 116 16.03 -10.00 0.35
N VAL A 117 15.04 -9.60 -0.45
CA VAL A 117 13.75 -10.28 -0.61
C VAL A 117 13.89 -11.37 -1.68
N SER A 118 13.35 -12.57 -1.44
CA SER A 118 13.49 -13.74 -2.32
C SER A 118 12.45 -13.86 -3.43
N ILE A 119 11.53 -12.91 -3.55
CA ILE A 119 10.39 -12.98 -4.47
C ILE A 119 10.82 -12.76 -5.92
N SER A 120 10.49 -13.71 -6.81
CA SER A 120 10.63 -13.52 -8.26
C SER A 120 9.34 -12.99 -8.87
N ILE A 121 9.46 -12.11 -9.87
CA ILE A 121 8.31 -11.63 -10.66
C ILE A 121 7.54 -12.79 -11.31
N SER A 122 8.25 -13.86 -11.70
CA SER A 122 7.66 -15.07 -12.27
C SER A 122 6.73 -15.81 -11.32
N ASP A 123 6.91 -15.62 -10.01
CA ASP A 123 6.08 -16.28 -9.00
C ASP A 123 4.74 -15.57 -8.87
N LEU A 124 4.67 -14.27 -9.17
CA LEU A 124 3.50 -13.43 -8.97
C LEU A 124 2.63 -13.31 -10.23
N LEU A 125 3.24 -13.17 -11.41
CA LEU A 125 2.52 -12.87 -12.65
C LEU A 125 2.20 -14.13 -13.47
N PRO A 126 1.11 -14.12 -14.27
CA PRO A 126 0.82 -15.22 -15.17
C PRO A 126 1.88 -15.36 -16.27
N PRO A 127 2.15 -16.57 -16.78
CA PRO A 127 3.14 -16.79 -17.83
C PRO A 127 2.93 -15.97 -19.10
N ALA A 128 1.69 -15.58 -19.40
CA ALA A 128 1.37 -14.77 -20.58
C ALA A 128 1.98 -13.36 -20.53
N LEU A 129 2.22 -12.82 -19.33
CA LEU A 129 2.88 -11.52 -19.12
C LEU A 129 4.39 -11.63 -18.98
N LEU A 130 4.90 -12.85 -18.79
CA LEU A 130 6.32 -13.10 -18.76
C LEU A 130 6.84 -13.09 -20.20
N SER A 131 7.37 -11.93 -20.61
CA SER A 131 8.10 -11.82 -21.88
C SER A 131 9.21 -12.87 -21.94
N SER A 132 9.51 -13.35 -23.15
CA SER A 132 10.71 -14.17 -23.41
C SER A 132 12.00 -13.43 -23.02
N GLU A 133 11.94 -12.09 -22.93
CA GLU A 133 13.01 -11.21 -22.49
C GLU A 133 12.65 -10.59 -21.12
N PRO A 134 13.27 -11.05 -20.01
CA PRO A 134 12.98 -10.54 -18.67
C PRO A 134 13.15 -9.02 -18.52
N GLN A 135 14.11 -8.44 -19.26
CA GLN A 135 14.38 -7.01 -19.24
C GLN A 135 13.20 -6.19 -19.77
N ALA A 136 12.51 -6.67 -20.82
CA ALA A 136 11.39 -5.95 -21.41
C ALA A 136 10.22 -5.77 -20.43
N LEU A 137 9.98 -6.76 -19.55
CA LEU A 137 8.97 -6.66 -18.50
C LEU A 137 9.39 -5.64 -17.42
N VAL A 138 10.66 -5.63 -17.03
CA VAL A 138 11.19 -4.64 -16.09
C VAL A 138 11.05 -3.24 -16.68
N ASP A 139 11.42 -3.04 -17.94
CA ASP A 139 11.30 -1.75 -18.63
C ASP A 139 9.84 -1.28 -18.74
N ALA A 140 8.90 -2.21 -18.97
CA ALA A 140 7.47 -1.92 -18.93
C ALA A 140 7.02 -1.45 -17.54
N ILE A 141 7.43 -2.14 -16.47
CA ILE A 141 7.12 -1.75 -15.09
C ILE A 141 7.71 -0.36 -14.75
N HIS A 142 8.96 -0.10 -15.15
CA HIS A 142 9.57 1.23 -14.99
C HIS A 142 8.80 2.30 -15.74
N SER A 143 8.33 2.00 -16.96
CA SER A 143 7.51 2.90 -17.77
C SER A 143 6.16 3.18 -17.11
N SER A 144 5.51 2.18 -16.50
CA SER A 144 4.27 2.37 -15.75
C SER A 144 4.47 3.20 -14.46
N LEU A 145 5.69 3.22 -13.90
CA LEU A 145 6.03 4.05 -12.74
C LEU A 145 6.42 5.49 -13.12
N LEU A 146 6.63 5.80 -14.40
CA LEU A 146 6.92 7.16 -14.86
C LEU A 146 5.80 8.12 -14.42
N ILE A 147 6.20 9.26 -13.87
CA ILE A 147 5.26 10.29 -13.43
C ILE A 147 5.87 11.68 -13.61
N ASP A 148 5.07 12.64 -14.10
CA ASP A 148 5.53 14.01 -14.39
C ASP A 148 6.76 14.11 -15.32
N GLY A 149 6.97 13.12 -16.19
CA GLY A 149 8.13 13.06 -17.08
C GLY A 149 9.40 12.51 -16.41
N GLU A 150 9.33 12.18 -15.13
CA GLU A 150 10.44 11.62 -14.35
C GLU A 150 10.38 10.09 -14.37
N SER A 151 11.49 9.47 -14.79
CA SER A 151 11.68 8.02 -14.68
C SER A 151 12.16 7.65 -13.29
N VAL A 152 11.73 6.49 -12.80
CA VAL A 152 12.26 5.95 -11.53
C VAL A 152 13.71 5.47 -11.69
N TYR A 153 14.46 5.50 -10.60
CA TYR A 153 15.84 5.04 -10.53
C TYR A 153 16.01 3.60 -11.05
N SER A 154 16.87 3.42 -12.05
CA SER A 154 16.99 2.16 -12.80
C SER A 154 17.54 0.98 -12.00
N LEU A 155 18.24 1.22 -10.88
CA LEU A 155 18.78 0.17 -10.02
C LEU A 155 17.86 -0.18 -8.84
N VAL A 156 16.61 0.28 -8.86
CA VAL A 156 15.62 -0.09 -7.85
C VAL A 156 15.37 -1.60 -7.89
N ALA A 157 15.42 -2.23 -6.73
CA ALA A 157 15.07 -3.64 -6.58
C ALA A 157 13.56 -3.80 -6.49
N ASN A 158 13.03 -4.83 -7.15
CA ASN A 158 11.61 -5.24 -7.11
C ASN A 158 10.61 -4.11 -7.42
N PRO A 159 10.71 -3.40 -8.56
CA PRO A 159 9.82 -2.29 -8.91
C PRO A 159 8.34 -2.71 -9.02
N LEU A 160 8.07 -3.98 -9.30
CA LEU A 160 6.70 -4.54 -9.33
C LEU A 160 5.95 -4.34 -8.01
N LEU A 161 6.64 -4.41 -6.86
CA LEU A 161 6.03 -4.22 -5.54
C LEU A 161 5.46 -2.80 -5.41
N LEU A 162 6.21 -1.80 -5.88
CA LEU A 162 5.75 -0.41 -5.86
C LEU A 162 4.60 -0.20 -6.86
N LEU A 163 4.65 -0.83 -8.04
CA LEU A 163 3.56 -0.77 -9.02
C LEU A 163 2.27 -1.41 -8.49
N LEU A 164 2.36 -2.56 -7.83
CA LEU A 164 1.21 -3.20 -7.16
C LEU A 164 0.60 -2.28 -6.10
N ALA A 165 1.44 -1.68 -5.26
CA ALA A 165 0.98 -0.73 -4.25
C ALA A 165 0.33 0.51 -4.89
N ARG A 166 0.87 1.03 -5.99
CA ARG A 166 0.27 2.13 -6.78
C ARG A 166 -1.13 1.75 -7.25
N VAL A 167 -1.28 0.60 -7.90
CA VAL A 167 -2.58 0.14 -8.43
C VAL A 167 -3.62 0.05 -7.31
N ILE A 168 -3.28 -0.58 -6.19
CA ILE A 168 -4.20 -0.78 -5.07
C ILE A 168 -4.52 0.56 -4.38
N LEU A 169 -3.50 1.32 -3.97
CA LEU A 169 -3.66 2.50 -3.10
C LEU A 169 -4.06 3.78 -3.84
N THR A 170 -3.96 3.80 -5.17
CA THR A 170 -4.31 4.97 -5.98
C THR A 170 -5.43 4.66 -6.96
N LYS A 171 -5.21 3.77 -7.94
CA LYS A 171 -6.14 3.49 -9.04
C LYS A 171 -7.44 2.87 -8.55
N CYS A 172 -7.35 1.87 -7.68
CA CYS A 172 -8.51 1.12 -7.17
C CYS A 172 -9.05 1.68 -5.84
N SER A 173 -8.52 2.81 -5.36
CA SER A 173 -8.84 3.32 -4.02
C SER A 173 -10.29 3.78 -3.84
N SER A 174 -10.97 4.19 -4.93
CA SER A 174 -12.38 4.59 -4.92
C SER A 174 -13.34 3.44 -4.64
N GLU A 175 -12.93 2.22 -4.96
CA GLU A 175 -13.74 1.02 -4.73
C GLU A 175 -13.56 0.47 -3.30
N MET A 176 -12.68 1.11 -2.51
CA MET A 176 -12.30 0.68 -1.16
C MET A 176 -12.80 1.61 -0.04
N ASP A 177 -14.02 2.15 -0.21
CA ASP A 177 -14.61 3.14 0.69
C ASP A 177 -14.85 2.67 2.14
N SER A 178 -14.79 1.37 2.42
CA SER A 178 -14.95 0.88 3.80
C SER A 178 -13.71 1.09 4.66
N LEU A 179 -12.54 1.34 4.04
CA LEU A 179 -11.27 1.58 4.71
C LEU A 179 -11.00 3.07 4.90
N GLN A 180 -11.00 3.53 6.15
CA GLN A 180 -10.87 4.97 6.46
C GLN A 180 -9.42 5.45 6.47
N MET A 181 -8.49 4.54 6.74
CA MET A 181 -7.07 4.81 6.93
C MET A 181 -6.21 4.44 5.73
N LEU A 182 -6.82 3.91 4.66
CA LEU A 182 -6.15 3.67 3.38
C LEU A 182 -5.35 4.90 2.88
N PRO A 183 -5.84 6.15 2.99
CA PRO A 183 -5.08 7.33 2.56
C PRO A 183 -3.75 7.53 3.31
N TRP A 184 -3.62 7.01 4.53
CA TRP A 184 -2.34 7.05 5.26
C TRP A 184 -1.32 6.09 4.62
N TRP A 185 -1.76 4.90 4.21
CA TRP A 185 -0.91 4.01 3.41
C TRP A 185 -0.57 4.60 2.05
N THR A 186 -1.49 5.33 1.41
CA THR A 186 -1.21 6.10 0.21
C THR A 186 -0.09 7.13 0.43
N LEU A 187 -0.03 7.82 1.58
CA LEU A 187 1.10 8.72 1.90
C LEU A 187 2.45 7.99 1.97
N ARG A 188 2.47 6.78 2.54
CA ARG A 188 3.67 5.95 2.62
C ARG A 188 4.11 5.46 1.23
N TYR A 189 3.17 5.09 0.37
CA TYR A 189 3.43 4.84 -1.04
C TYR A 189 4.06 6.06 -1.72
N ILE A 190 3.45 7.25 -1.59
CA ILE A 190 3.94 8.48 -2.22
C ILE A 190 5.37 8.77 -1.79
N ARG A 191 5.68 8.62 -0.50
CA ARG A 191 7.03 8.85 0.01
C ARG A 191 8.05 7.91 -0.66
N LEU A 192 7.74 6.63 -0.78
CA LEU A 192 8.64 5.65 -1.41
C LEU A 192 8.78 5.90 -2.91
N HIS A 193 7.70 6.28 -3.59
CA HIS A 193 7.76 6.65 -5.00
C HIS A 193 8.58 7.94 -5.21
N GLN A 194 8.32 8.99 -4.43
CA GLN A 194 9.07 10.24 -4.53
C GLN A 194 10.57 10.05 -4.25
N GLN A 195 10.95 9.11 -3.37
CA GLN A 195 12.34 8.84 -3.02
C GLN A 195 13.16 8.21 -4.16
N ILE A 196 12.52 7.59 -5.16
CA ILE A 196 13.19 6.98 -6.31
C ILE A 196 13.13 7.84 -7.58
N LEU A 197 12.59 9.07 -7.50
CA LEU A 197 12.58 10.05 -8.58
C LEU A 197 13.74 11.04 -8.41
N GLU A 198 14.22 11.60 -9.52
CA GLU A 198 15.26 12.63 -9.50
C GLU A 198 14.70 13.99 -9.04
N ALA A 199 13.53 14.38 -9.57
CA ALA A 199 12.84 15.60 -9.19
C ALA A 199 11.55 15.36 -8.37
N CYS A 200 11.12 16.41 -7.66
CA CYS A 200 9.83 16.40 -6.97
C CYS A 200 8.66 16.38 -7.97
N SER A 201 7.75 15.43 -7.83
CA SER A 201 6.54 15.30 -8.65
C SER A 201 5.39 16.12 -8.08
N PRO A 202 4.84 17.11 -8.84
CA PRO A 202 3.63 17.82 -8.46
C PRO A 202 2.41 16.90 -8.29
N GLN A 203 2.26 15.87 -9.13
CA GLN A 203 1.14 14.93 -9.01
C GLN A 203 1.18 14.14 -7.70
N LEU A 204 2.37 13.71 -7.28
CA LEU A 204 2.55 13.06 -5.98
C LEU A 204 2.26 14.02 -4.81
N LEU A 205 2.63 15.29 -4.94
CA LEU A 205 2.30 16.31 -3.93
C LEU A 205 0.79 16.53 -3.80
N ASP A 206 0.06 16.67 -4.90
CA ASP A 206 -1.40 16.85 -4.89
C ASP A 206 -2.10 15.63 -4.26
N LEU A 207 -1.63 14.43 -4.61
CA LEU A 207 -2.11 13.19 -3.99
C LEU A 207 -1.78 13.13 -2.49
N ALA A 208 -0.62 13.63 -2.08
CA ALA A 208 -0.24 13.66 -0.67
C ALA A 208 -1.13 14.62 0.11
N GLN A 209 -1.36 15.84 -0.38
CA GLN A 209 -2.21 16.83 0.28
C GLN A 209 -3.65 16.32 0.43
N SER A 210 -4.22 15.73 -0.62
CA SER A 210 -5.56 15.14 -0.55
C SER A 210 -5.63 13.99 0.45
N SER A 211 -4.60 13.14 0.49
CA SER A 211 -4.50 12.03 1.45
C SER A 211 -4.37 12.51 2.89
N MET A 212 -3.52 13.51 3.16
CA MET A 212 -3.38 14.12 4.49
C MET A 212 -4.72 14.65 5.01
N ASN A 213 -5.46 15.38 4.16
CA ASN A 213 -6.76 15.94 4.51
C ASN A 213 -7.79 14.85 4.87
N ARG A 214 -7.76 13.69 4.19
CA ARG A 214 -8.63 12.55 4.51
C ARG A 214 -8.26 11.90 5.83
N VAL A 215 -6.97 11.72 6.12
CA VAL A 215 -6.51 11.12 7.38
C VAL A 215 -6.81 12.03 8.56
N VAL A 216 -6.59 13.35 8.46
CA VAL A 216 -6.94 14.32 9.52
C VAL A 216 -8.42 14.23 9.88
N LYS A 217 -9.31 14.18 8.87
CA LYS A 217 -10.75 14.01 9.11
C LYS A 217 -11.05 12.70 9.82
N SER A 218 -10.44 11.60 9.40
CA SER A 218 -10.70 10.27 9.99
C SER A 218 -10.16 10.18 11.42
N LEU A 219 -8.98 10.73 11.70
CA LEU A 219 -8.40 10.79 13.05
C LEU A 219 -9.17 11.69 14.00
N SER A 220 -9.81 12.76 13.51
CA SER A 220 -10.68 13.60 14.35
C SER A 220 -11.87 12.86 14.95
N LEU A 221 -12.31 11.76 14.30
CA LEU A 221 -13.36 10.87 14.80
C LEU A 221 -12.84 9.85 15.84
N CYS A 222 -11.51 9.73 16.00
CA CYS A 222 -10.84 8.74 16.84
C CYS A 222 -9.88 9.41 17.85
N PRO A 223 -10.38 10.29 18.75
CA PRO A 223 -9.52 11.12 19.62
C PRO A 223 -8.67 10.30 20.60
N GLU A 224 -9.06 9.06 20.87
CA GLU A 224 -8.33 8.14 21.75
C GLU A 224 -6.96 7.73 21.18
N GLN A 225 -6.78 7.82 19.86
CA GLN A 225 -5.58 7.41 19.14
C GLN A 225 -4.52 8.52 19.09
N ARG A 226 -4.24 9.15 20.24
CA ARG A 226 -3.34 10.31 20.37
C ARG A 226 -1.94 10.04 19.81
N ASN A 227 -1.36 8.87 20.10
CA ASN A 227 -0.02 8.51 19.62
C ASN A 227 0.04 8.34 18.10
N LEU A 228 -1.01 7.77 17.50
CA LEU A 228 -1.12 7.68 16.05
C LEU A 228 -1.26 9.07 15.42
N ALA A 229 -2.06 9.96 16.01
CA ALA A 229 -2.19 11.32 15.52
C ALA A 229 -0.84 12.08 15.56
N ILE A 230 -0.02 11.89 16.60
CA ILE A 230 1.34 12.43 16.65
C ILE A 230 2.19 11.85 15.51
N HIS A 231 2.21 10.52 15.35
CA HIS A 231 2.99 9.86 14.31
C HIS A 231 2.60 10.32 12.90
N PHE A 232 1.30 10.42 12.65
CA PHE A 232 0.75 10.96 11.41
C PHE A 232 1.28 12.37 11.12
N HIS A 233 1.19 13.28 12.09
CA HIS A 233 1.67 14.64 11.89
C HIS A 233 3.18 14.69 11.64
N LEU A 234 3.97 13.84 12.30
CA LEU A 234 5.40 13.72 12.00
C LEU A 234 5.65 13.22 10.57
N GLU A 235 4.89 12.23 10.08
CA GLU A 235 4.95 11.82 8.67
C GLU A 235 4.59 12.99 7.73
N CYS A 236 3.57 13.78 8.05
CA CYS A 236 3.20 14.98 7.29
C CYS A 236 4.33 16.02 7.27
N VAL A 237 5.04 16.23 8.39
CA VAL A 237 6.20 17.12 8.44
C VAL A 237 7.24 16.67 7.42
N TYR A 238 7.63 15.39 7.43
CA TYR A 238 8.61 14.85 6.49
C TYR A 238 8.19 15.03 5.04
N THR A 239 6.95 14.67 4.70
CA THR A 239 6.44 14.85 3.34
C THR A 239 6.47 16.31 2.93
N ASN A 240 5.99 17.25 3.75
CA ASN A 240 5.99 18.67 3.39
C ASN A 240 7.42 19.23 3.24
N LEU A 241 8.37 18.79 4.06
CA LEU A 241 9.78 19.20 3.92
C LEU A 241 10.41 18.68 2.62
N THR A 242 10.07 17.46 2.17
CA THR A 242 10.51 16.94 0.87
C THR A 242 10.10 17.86 -0.30
N TYR A 243 8.95 18.52 -0.19
CA TYR A 243 8.46 19.47 -1.20
C TYR A 243 8.74 20.94 -0.85
N TYR A 244 9.61 21.22 0.13
CA TYR A 244 9.95 22.58 0.57
C TYR A 244 8.75 23.42 1.07
N ASN A 245 7.66 22.77 1.50
CA ASN A 245 6.47 23.40 2.06
C ASN A 245 6.66 23.68 3.56
N TYR A 246 7.58 24.60 3.88
CA TYR A 246 7.99 24.86 5.27
C TYR A 246 6.85 25.33 6.17
N GLN A 247 5.89 26.10 5.64
CA GLN A 247 4.77 26.60 6.42
C GLN A 247 3.86 25.45 6.89
N SER A 248 3.44 24.58 5.96
CA SER A 248 2.64 23.39 6.29
C SER A 248 3.40 22.41 7.19
N ALA A 249 4.71 22.24 6.97
CA ALA A 249 5.55 21.43 7.85
C ALA A 249 5.56 21.99 9.28
N LYS A 250 5.69 23.31 9.43
CA LYS A 250 5.64 23.98 10.73
C LYS A 250 4.30 23.75 11.44
N GLU A 251 3.19 23.91 10.74
CA GLU A 251 1.84 23.70 11.29
C GLU A 251 1.64 22.26 11.79
N HIS A 252 2.09 21.26 11.04
CA HIS A 252 2.05 19.87 11.49
C HIS A 252 2.99 19.60 12.68
N SER A 253 4.15 20.24 12.73
CA SER A 253 5.07 20.14 13.86
C SER A 253 4.48 20.73 15.14
N GLU A 254 3.86 21.91 15.05
CA GLU A 254 3.16 22.54 16.17
C GLU A 254 1.99 21.64 16.64
N LYS A 255 1.26 21.03 15.70
CA LYS A 255 0.18 20.11 16.06
C LYS A 255 0.66 18.84 16.75
N ALA A 256 1.76 18.26 16.29
CA ALA A 256 2.38 17.12 16.97
C ALA A 256 2.83 17.49 18.39
N GLN A 257 3.39 18.69 18.58
CA GLN A 257 3.79 19.21 19.89
C GLN A 257 2.61 19.42 20.83
N GLU A 258 1.53 20.05 20.38
CA GLU A 258 0.29 20.18 21.17
C GLU A 258 -0.24 18.82 21.61
N LEU A 259 -0.19 17.84 20.70
CA LEU A 259 -0.61 16.47 20.98
C LEU A 259 0.39 15.72 21.86
N SER A 260 1.66 16.09 22.02
CA SER A 260 2.55 15.36 22.95
C SER A 260 2.36 15.77 24.41
N GLY A 261 1.85 16.98 24.67
CA GLY A 261 1.70 17.55 26.01
C GLY A 261 2.89 18.39 26.41
#